data_AF-A0A0D6M1I5-F1
#
_entry.id   AF-A0A0D6M1I5-F1
#
_cell.length_a   1.000
_cell.length_b   1.000
_cell.length_c   1.000
_cell.angle_alpha   90.00
_cell.angle_beta   90.00
_cell.angle_gamma   90.00
#
_symmetry.space_group_name_H-M   'P 1'
#
loop_
_entity.id
_entity.type
_entity.pdbx_description
1 polymer ?
#
loop_
_entity_poly.entity_id
_entity_poly.type
_entity_poly.pdbx_seq_one_letter_code
_entity_poly.pdbx_strand_id
1 'polypeptide(L)'
;MVVATSCKPNARLIFYISIATLSLAFQLSTPPKIAYGFFLSRIWQFMCGSIAYEFAEGQDLPTSKTEDNGELNPTQTDYDVKLWIPSTFTTLAIFIVFQMVLISPGFIADDVARIFATFLTGAVIYIGAKPYVLTNPFIVYCGDISYVLYLIHWPVIVAIRYYTDTQLLNTKGIRYAIEWNLREAQKAYFQLPCGPDTDTHLYTEYTDEHQLRCVAVGDVVDLYIVNKE
;
A
#
# COMPACT_ATOMS: atom_id res chain seq x y z
N MET A 1 11.00 21.86 -1.53
CA MET A 1 9.93 22.62 -2.23
C MET A 1 10.34 24.08 -2.54
N VAL A 2 11.64 24.40 -2.62
CA VAL A 2 12.17 25.77 -2.84
C VAL A 2 12.64 25.99 -4.29
N VAL A 3 12.81 24.93 -5.07
CA VAL A 3 13.34 25.03 -6.45
C VAL A 3 12.29 25.54 -7.46
N ALA A 4 10.99 25.48 -7.14
CA ALA A 4 9.91 25.81 -8.09
C ALA A 4 9.50 27.29 -8.12
N THR A 5 10.01 28.14 -7.22
CA THR A 5 9.57 29.54 -7.08
C THR A 5 10.29 30.51 -8.03
N SER A 6 11.32 30.08 -8.75
CA SER A 6 12.11 30.95 -9.64
C SER A 6 11.87 30.73 -11.15
N CYS A 7 11.01 29.79 -11.54
CA CYS A 7 10.71 29.52 -12.95
C CYS A 7 9.50 30.32 -13.44
N LYS A 8 9.56 30.79 -14.69
CA LYS A 8 8.40 31.36 -15.41
C LYS A 8 7.19 30.40 -15.31
N PRO A 9 5.95 30.89 -15.17
CA PRO A 9 4.76 30.06 -14.93
C PRO A 9 4.59 28.93 -15.96
N ASN A 10 4.89 29.22 -17.24
CA ASN A 10 4.85 28.23 -18.32
C ASN A 10 5.89 27.09 -18.14
N ALA A 11 7.08 27.40 -17.61
CA ALA A 11 8.11 26.40 -17.37
C ALA A 11 7.76 25.49 -16.19
N ARG A 12 7.12 26.04 -15.15
CA ARG A 12 6.62 25.29 -14.00
C ARG A 12 5.52 24.30 -14.42
N LEU A 13 4.57 24.75 -15.25
CA LEU A 13 3.50 23.91 -15.79
C LEU A 13 4.04 22.77 -16.67
N ILE A 14 4.99 23.07 -17.57
CA ILE A 14 5.63 22.05 -18.43
C ILE A 14 6.34 20.99 -17.58
N PHE A 15 7.02 21.40 -16.49
CA PHE A 15 7.66 20.48 -15.56
C PHE A 15 6.66 19.58 -14.83
N TYR A 16 5.50 20.12 -14.43
CA TYR A 16 4.45 19.32 -13.79
C TYR A 16 3.84 18.30 -14.75
N ILE A 17 3.57 18.72 -16.00
CA ILE A 17 3.04 17.84 -17.04
C ILE A 17 4.05 16.74 -17.39
N SER A 18 5.34 17.05 -17.52
CA SER A 18 6.36 16.05 -17.87
C SER A 18 6.55 14.98 -16.79
N ILE A 19 6.53 15.37 -15.51
CA ILE A 19 6.57 14.42 -14.39
C ILE A 19 5.30 13.57 -14.35
N ALA A 20 4.13 14.18 -14.58
CA ALA A 20 2.87 13.47 -14.58
C ALA A 20 2.79 12.41 -15.69
N THR A 21 3.18 12.77 -16.92
CA THR A 21 3.17 11.83 -18.06
C THR A 21 4.17 10.70 -17.87
N LEU A 22 5.37 11.00 -17.35
CA LEU A 22 6.37 9.97 -17.05
C LEU A 22 5.88 8.99 -15.97
N SER A 23 5.26 9.52 -14.91
CA SER A 23 4.69 8.72 -13.82
C SER A 23 3.53 7.84 -14.31
N LEU A 24 2.65 8.38 -15.17
CA LEU A 24 1.54 7.64 -15.76
C LEU A 24 2.04 6.53 -16.72
N ALA A 25 3.03 6.84 -17.57
CA ALA A 25 3.64 5.85 -18.46
C ALA A 25 4.29 4.71 -17.67
N PHE A 26 4.95 5.03 -16.56
CA PHE A 26 5.51 4.04 -15.64
C PHE A 26 4.42 3.15 -15.00
N GLN A 27 3.27 3.73 -14.63
CA GLN A 27 2.14 2.96 -14.11
C GLN A 27 1.58 1.98 -15.14
N LEU A 28 1.36 2.44 -16.38
CA LEU A 28 0.79 1.60 -17.44
C LEU A 28 1.74 0.49 -17.91
N SER A 29 3.06 0.72 -17.78
CA SER A 29 4.09 -0.26 -18.17
C SER A 29 4.36 -1.31 -17.09
N THR A 30 3.93 -1.07 -15.84
CA THR A 30 4.24 -1.91 -14.68
C THR A 30 3.03 -2.74 -14.28
N PRO A 31 3.18 -4.03 -13.92
CA PRO A 31 2.07 -4.85 -13.43
C PRO A 31 1.36 -4.20 -12.22
N PRO A 32 0.02 -4.24 -12.11
CA PRO A 32 -0.75 -3.51 -11.08
C PRO A 32 -0.33 -3.83 -9.64
N LYS A 33 0.09 -5.08 -9.39
CA LYS A 33 0.55 -5.56 -8.08
C LYS A 33 1.81 -4.83 -7.59
N ILE A 34 2.68 -4.48 -8.52
CA ILE A 34 3.97 -3.84 -8.26
C ILE A 34 3.80 -2.32 -8.31
N ALA A 35 3.07 -1.82 -9.31
CA ALA A 35 2.77 -0.41 -9.49
C ALA A 35 2.08 0.22 -8.26
N TYR A 36 1.18 -0.52 -7.60
CA TYR A 36 0.52 -0.04 -6.38
C TYR A 36 1.50 0.24 -5.23
N GLY A 37 2.53 -0.60 -5.07
CA GLY A 37 3.55 -0.46 -4.04
C GLY A 37 4.52 0.69 -4.27
N PHE A 38 4.73 1.10 -5.53
CA PHE A 38 5.68 2.16 -5.88
C PHE A 38 5.04 3.53 -5.87
N PHE A 39 5.57 4.43 -5.03
CA PHE A 39 5.11 5.83 -4.96
C PHE A 39 5.25 6.56 -6.31
N LEU A 40 6.34 6.32 -7.05
CA LEU A 40 6.61 6.95 -8.35
C LEU A 40 5.51 6.67 -9.39
N SER A 41 4.84 5.53 -9.30
CA SER A 41 3.71 5.20 -10.16
C SER A 41 2.50 6.10 -9.91
N ARG A 42 2.35 6.69 -8.73
CA ARG A 42 1.14 7.42 -8.30
C ARG A 42 1.30 8.94 -8.32
N ILE A 43 2.50 9.45 -8.58
CA ILE A 43 2.78 10.89 -8.57
C ILE A 43 1.86 11.65 -9.53
N TRP A 44 1.54 11.08 -10.70
CA TRP A 44 0.67 11.73 -11.69
C TRP A 44 -0.70 12.15 -11.14
N GLN A 45 -1.25 11.43 -10.16
CA GLN A 45 -2.53 11.75 -9.52
C GLN A 45 -2.46 13.08 -8.76
N PHE A 46 -1.36 13.29 -8.02
CA PHE A 46 -1.12 14.53 -7.29
C PHE A 46 -0.80 15.70 -8.24
N MET A 47 -0.01 15.42 -9.29
CA MET A 47 0.35 16.45 -10.27
C MET A 47 -0.88 16.95 -11.04
N CYS A 48 -1.86 16.08 -11.32
CA CYS A 48 -3.13 16.47 -11.94
C CYS A 48 -3.87 17.54 -11.12
N GLY A 49 -3.91 17.41 -9.79
CA GLY A 49 -4.49 18.41 -8.90
C GLY A 49 -3.74 19.74 -8.92
N SER A 50 -2.40 19.71 -8.86
CA SER A 50 -1.57 20.92 -8.95
C SER A 50 -1.72 21.63 -10.29
N ILE A 51 -1.80 20.88 -11.40
CA ILE A 51 -2.05 21.42 -12.74
C ILE A 51 -3.43 22.08 -12.80
N ALA A 52 -4.47 21.40 -12.29
CA ALA A 52 -5.83 21.95 -12.25
C ALA A 52 -5.92 23.23 -11.40
N TYR A 53 -5.21 23.27 -10.27
CA TYR A 53 -5.14 24.46 -9.42
C TYR A 53 -4.48 25.66 -10.12
N GLU A 54 -3.35 25.45 -10.81
CA GLU A 54 -2.68 26.52 -11.58
C GLU A 54 -3.58 27.07 -12.70
N PHE A 55 -4.35 26.20 -13.36
CA PHE A 55 -5.33 26.62 -14.35
C PHE A 55 -6.52 27.37 -13.73
N ALA A 56 -6.93 26.99 -12.51
CA ALA A 56 -7.96 27.71 -11.76
C ALA A 56 -7.48 29.09 -11.33
N GLU A 57 -6.24 29.22 -10.87
CA GLU A 57 -5.63 30.48 -10.46
C GLU A 57 -5.38 31.42 -11.66
N GLY A 58 -5.06 30.88 -12.84
CA GLY A 58 -4.95 31.64 -14.08
C GLY A 58 -6.29 32.12 -14.66
N GLN A 59 -7.41 31.54 -14.22
CA GLN A 59 -8.74 32.11 -14.42
C GLN A 59 -9.06 32.98 -13.22
N ASP A 60 -8.69 34.27 -13.27
CA ASP A 60 -9.31 35.25 -12.38
C ASP A 60 -10.84 35.13 -12.51
N LEU A 61 -11.48 34.43 -11.56
CA LEU A 61 -12.89 34.68 -11.27
C LEU A 61 -12.99 36.19 -11.05
N PRO A 62 -14.04 36.87 -11.55
CA PRO A 62 -14.25 38.28 -11.30
C PRO A 62 -14.53 38.44 -9.80
N THR A 63 -13.46 38.53 -9.03
CA THR A 63 -13.48 39.03 -7.67
C THR A 63 -13.82 40.49 -7.87
N SER A 64 -15.01 40.87 -7.42
CA SER A 64 -15.48 42.24 -7.35
C SER A 64 -14.39 43.14 -6.78
N LYS A 65 -13.57 43.70 -7.67
CA LYS A 65 -12.89 44.96 -7.51
C LYS A 65 -13.60 45.89 -8.47
N THR A 66 -14.84 46.21 -8.14
CA THR A 66 -15.48 47.38 -8.71
C THR A 66 -14.84 48.58 -8.02
N GLU A 67 -13.74 49.06 -8.60
CA GLU A 67 -13.53 50.50 -8.57
C GLU A 67 -14.72 51.13 -9.27
N ASP A 68 -15.37 52.00 -8.52
CA ASP A 68 -16.46 52.88 -8.88
C ASP A 68 -16.34 53.38 -10.33
N ASN A 69 -17.37 53.13 -11.14
CA ASN A 69 -18.00 54.10 -12.03
C ASN A 69 -19.02 53.39 -12.95
N GLY A 70 -20.30 53.63 -12.67
CA GLY A 70 -21.36 53.73 -13.69
C GLY A 70 -21.73 52.48 -14.49
N GLU A 71 -22.91 51.95 -14.16
CA GLU A 71 -23.94 51.47 -15.10
C GLU A 71 -24.08 49.95 -15.35
N LEU A 72 -25.37 49.54 -15.25
CA LEU A 72 -26.01 48.24 -15.36
C LEU A 72 -25.82 47.27 -14.17
N ASN A 73 -26.87 47.16 -13.34
CA ASN A 73 -27.05 46.09 -12.35
C ASN A 73 -27.47 44.78 -13.06
N PRO A 74 -26.59 43.78 -13.19
CA PRO A 74 -27.01 42.42 -13.50
C PRO A 74 -28.08 41.94 -12.52
N THR A 75 -29.22 41.51 -13.07
CA THR A 75 -30.35 40.92 -12.33
C THR A 75 -29.86 39.83 -11.40
N GLN A 76 -30.26 39.88 -10.13
CA GLN A 76 -29.83 38.96 -9.05
C GLN A 76 -29.97 37.46 -9.43
N THR A 77 -30.91 37.15 -10.31
CA THR A 77 -31.11 35.84 -10.94
C THR A 77 -29.94 35.34 -11.80
N ASP A 78 -29.17 36.20 -12.47
CA ASP A 78 -28.04 35.80 -13.31
C ASP A 78 -26.83 35.35 -12.48
N TYR A 79 -26.59 36.00 -11.34
CA TYR A 79 -25.56 35.62 -10.39
C TYR A 79 -25.87 34.31 -9.67
N ASP A 80 -27.10 34.16 -9.19
CA ASP A 80 -27.55 32.89 -8.61
C ASP A 80 -27.45 31.78 -9.66
N VAL A 81 -27.74 32.10 -10.94
CA VAL A 81 -27.63 31.12 -12.03
C VAL A 81 -26.22 30.63 -12.27
N LYS A 82 -25.29 31.57 -12.34
CA LYS A 82 -23.87 31.29 -12.54
C LYS A 82 -23.23 30.56 -11.36
N LEU A 83 -23.77 30.69 -10.14
CA LEU A 83 -23.26 30.04 -8.94
C LEU A 83 -23.83 28.62 -8.72
N TRP A 84 -25.09 28.35 -9.10
CA TRP A 84 -25.68 27.02 -8.92
C TRP A 84 -25.16 25.98 -9.92
N ILE A 85 -24.84 26.37 -11.16
CA ILE A 85 -24.30 25.46 -12.18
C ILE A 85 -22.99 24.77 -11.71
N PRO A 86 -21.96 25.49 -11.23
CA PRO A 86 -20.75 24.85 -10.74
C PRO A 86 -20.94 24.14 -9.39
N SER A 87 -21.83 24.62 -8.51
CA SER A 87 -22.17 23.92 -7.27
C SER A 87 -22.89 22.59 -7.51
N THR A 88 -23.82 22.54 -8.46
CA THR A 88 -24.55 21.30 -8.81
C THR A 88 -23.62 20.29 -9.47
N PHE A 89 -22.76 20.73 -10.38
CA PHE A 89 -21.72 19.89 -10.99
C PHE A 89 -20.78 19.27 -9.94
N THR A 90 -20.28 20.07 -9.00
CA THR A 90 -19.39 19.56 -7.93
C THR A 90 -20.11 18.56 -7.02
N THR A 91 -21.36 18.80 -6.65
CA THR A 91 -22.16 17.81 -5.88
C THR A 91 -22.41 16.51 -6.66
N LEU A 92 -22.68 16.61 -7.96
CA LEU A 92 -22.88 15.44 -8.82
C LEU A 92 -21.58 14.63 -8.96
N ALA A 93 -20.45 15.30 -9.15
CA ALA A 93 -19.13 14.69 -9.19
C ALA A 93 -18.84 13.87 -7.92
N ILE A 94 -19.10 14.43 -6.74
CA ILE A 94 -18.90 13.75 -5.46
C ILE A 94 -19.83 12.54 -5.33
N PHE A 95 -21.09 12.70 -5.74
CA PHE A 95 -22.05 11.59 -5.73
C PHE A 95 -21.62 10.45 -6.65
N ILE A 96 -21.10 10.76 -7.85
CA ILE A 96 -20.56 9.76 -8.78
C ILE A 96 -19.37 9.02 -8.16
N VAL A 97 -18.43 9.72 -7.52
CA VAL A 97 -17.30 9.09 -6.82
C VAL A 97 -17.81 8.19 -5.69
N PHE A 98 -18.76 8.66 -4.89
CA PHE A 98 -19.34 7.89 -3.80
C PHE A 98 -20.02 6.61 -4.30
N GLN A 99 -20.79 6.70 -5.38
CA GLN A 99 -21.40 5.54 -6.02
C GLN A 99 -20.34 4.57 -6.57
N MET A 100 -19.26 5.06 -7.17
CA MET A 100 -18.15 4.21 -7.61
C MET A 100 -17.50 3.45 -6.45
N VAL A 101 -17.35 4.08 -5.27
CA VAL A 101 -16.81 3.44 -4.07
C VAL A 101 -17.76 2.35 -3.56
N LEU A 102 -19.07 2.61 -3.53
CA LEU A 102 -20.07 1.64 -3.06
C LEU A 102 -20.26 0.44 -4.00
N ILE A 103 -19.99 0.60 -5.29
CA ILE A 103 -20.12 -0.46 -6.31
C ILE A 103 -18.84 -1.32 -6.41
N SER A 104 -17.75 -0.96 -5.71
CA SER A 104 -16.50 -1.72 -5.70
C SER A 104 -16.59 -2.93 -4.74
N PRO A 105 -16.38 -4.18 -5.23
CA PRO A 105 -15.17 -4.61 -5.95
C PRO A 105 -15.40 -5.37 -7.28
N GLY A 106 -16.58 -5.24 -7.92
CA GLY A 106 -17.00 -6.21 -8.96
C GLY A 106 -16.91 -5.80 -10.44
N PHE A 107 -16.91 -4.50 -10.78
CA PHE A 107 -17.31 -4.08 -12.14
C PHE A 107 -16.32 -3.24 -12.96
N ILE A 108 -15.30 -2.62 -12.35
CA ILE A 108 -14.42 -1.67 -13.04
C ILE A 108 -12.96 -2.06 -12.82
N ALA A 109 -12.15 -2.03 -13.88
CA ALA A 109 -10.70 -2.18 -13.78
C ALA A 109 -10.11 -1.06 -12.91
N ASP A 110 -9.33 -1.42 -11.89
CA ASP A 110 -8.75 -0.50 -10.91
C ASP A 110 -8.07 0.74 -11.53
N ASP A 111 -7.36 0.56 -12.64
CA ASP A 111 -6.65 1.66 -13.32
C ASP A 111 -7.62 2.66 -13.95
N VAL A 112 -8.73 2.18 -14.49
CA VAL A 112 -9.76 3.03 -15.11
C VAL A 112 -10.48 3.84 -14.04
N ALA A 113 -10.88 3.19 -12.93
CA ALA A 113 -11.50 3.87 -11.80
C ALA A 113 -10.61 4.99 -11.23
N ARG A 114 -9.29 4.74 -11.14
CA ARG A 114 -8.31 5.73 -10.69
C ARG A 114 -8.23 6.93 -11.64
N ILE A 115 -8.15 6.69 -12.95
CA ILE A 115 -8.12 7.77 -13.95
C ILE A 115 -9.39 8.63 -13.85
N PHE A 116 -10.57 8.01 -13.83
CA PHE A 116 -11.83 8.73 -13.69
C PHE A 116 -11.90 9.56 -12.41
N ALA A 117 -11.55 8.98 -11.25
CA ALA A 117 -11.57 9.68 -9.97
C ALA A 117 -10.61 10.88 -9.94
N THR A 118 -9.40 10.73 -10.49
CA THR A 118 -8.41 11.81 -10.53
C THR A 118 -8.84 12.97 -11.43
N PHE A 119 -9.37 12.68 -12.62
CA PHE A 119 -9.86 13.71 -13.53
C PHE A 119 -11.06 14.45 -12.93
N LEU A 120 -11.98 13.70 -12.31
CA LEU A 120 -13.16 14.28 -11.67
C LEU A 120 -12.79 15.17 -10.48
N THR A 121 -11.80 14.75 -9.68
CA THR A 121 -11.25 15.58 -8.59
C THR A 121 -10.56 16.82 -9.14
N GLY A 122 -9.78 16.70 -10.22
CA GLY A 122 -9.17 17.83 -10.92
C GLY A 122 -10.21 18.83 -11.45
N ALA A 123 -11.31 18.35 -12.02
CA ALA A 123 -12.41 19.20 -12.48
C ALA A 123 -13.10 19.94 -11.32
N VAL A 124 -13.29 19.28 -10.17
CA VAL A 124 -13.83 19.92 -8.96
C VAL A 124 -12.89 21.04 -8.47
N ILE A 125 -11.58 20.80 -8.46
CA ILE A 125 -10.57 21.82 -8.08
C ILE A 125 -10.58 22.98 -9.07
N TYR A 126 -10.61 22.69 -10.38
CA TYR A 126 -10.60 23.70 -11.43
C TYR A 126 -11.80 24.66 -11.34
N ILE A 127 -12.98 24.12 -11.04
CA ILE A 127 -14.20 24.92 -10.92
C ILE A 127 -14.20 25.78 -9.64
N GLY A 128 -13.51 25.36 -8.58
CA GLY A 128 -13.35 26.14 -7.35
C GLY A 128 -14.66 26.46 -6.60
N ALA A 129 -15.79 25.85 -6.98
CA ALA A 129 -17.07 26.10 -6.33
C ALA A 129 -17.10 25.46 -4.94
N LYS A 130 -17.77 26.15 -4.02
CA LYS A 130 -17.96 25.70 -2.63
C LYS A 130 -19.38 25.12 -2.49
N PRO A 131 -19.63 23.85 -2.84
CA PRO A 131 -20.94 23.27 -2.63
C PRO A 131 -21.22 23.15 -1.13
N TYR A 132 -22.50 23.24 -0.76
CA TYR A 132 -22.97 23.01 0.61
C TYR A 132 -22.52 21.66 1.18
N VAL A 133 -22.32 20.66 0.31
CA VAL A 133 -21.84 19.32 0.68
C VAL A 133 -20.38 19.34 1.17
N LEU A 134 -19.46 20.06 0.51
CA LEU A 134 -18.07 20.16 0.99
C LEU A 134 -17.92 21.05 2.22
N THR A 135 -18.83 22.00 2.40
CA THR A 135 -18.77 22.95 3.52
C THR A 135 -19.40 22.38 4.79
N ASN A 136 -19.98 21.18 4.72
CA ASN A 136 -20.60 20.56 5.89
C ASN A 136 -19.52 20.18 6.93
N PRO A 137 -19.67 20.60 8.21
CA PRO A 137 -18.69 20.33 9.27
C PRO A 137 -18.40 18.84 9.45
N PHE A 138 -19.38 17.97 9.22
CA PHE A 138 -19.21 16.53 9.35
C PHE A 138 -18.29 15.95 8.27
N ILE A 139 -18.44 16.40 7.02
CA ILE A 139 -17.60 15.92 5.90
C ILE A 139 -16.17 16.42 6.06
N VAL A 140 -15.99 17.68 6.48
CA VAL A 140 -14.68 18.23 6.82
C VAL A 140 -14.02 17.43 7.94
N TYR A 141 -14.75 17.17 9.03
CA TYR A 141 -14.27 16.38 10.16
C TYR A 141 -13.87 14.94 9.76
N CYS A 142 -14.69 14.26 8.96
CA CYS A 142 -14.35 12.94 8.41
C CYS A 142 -13.09 13.00 7.54
N GLY A 143 -12.91 14.07 6.76
CA GLY A 143 -11.70 14.35 6.00
C GLY A 143 -10.46 14.49 6.89
N ASP A 144 -10.55 15.30 7.95
CA ASP A 144 -9.44 15.52 8.88
C ASP A 144 -9.01 14.21 9.58
N ILE A 145 -9.98 13.37 9.98
CA ILE A 145 -9.70 12.04 10.55
C ILE A 145 -9.03 11.12 9.52
N SER A 146 -9.45 11.18 8.25
CA SER A 146 -8.94 10.29 7.21
C SER A 146 -7.42 10.41 7.04
N TYR A 147 -6.87 11.61 7.24
CA TYR A 147 -5.44 11.85 7.18
C TYR A 147 -4.67 11.13 8.30
N VAL A 148 -5.17 11.22 9.53
CA VAL A 148 -4.57 10.54 10.69
C VAL A 148 -4.67 9.02 10.53
N LEU A 149 -5.82 8.51 10.09
CA LEU A 149 -6.01 7.09 9.78
C LEU A 149 -5.03 6.62 8.71
N TYR A 150 -4.78 7.43 7.67
CA TYR A 150 -3.80 7.11 6.63
C TYR A 150 -2.36 7.04 7.17
N LEU A 151 -1.98 7.83 8.17
CA LEU A 151 -0.66 7.69 8.77
C LEU A 151 -0.52 6.40 9.59
N ILE A 152 -1.59 6.00 10.29
CA ILE A 152 -1.57 4.89 11.25
C ILE A 152 -1.85 3.54 10.59
N HIS A 153 -2.62 3.48 9.50
CA HIS A 153 -3.05 2.20 8.93
C HIS A 153 -1.87 1.32 8.50
N TRP A 154 -0.81 1.90 7.93
CA TRP A 154 0.32 1.12 7.44
C TRP A 154 1.13 0.45 8.59
N PRO A 155 1.56 1.18 9.64
CA PRO A 155 2.10 0.56 10.85
C PRO A 155 1.20 -0.51 11.46
N VAL A 156 -0.12 -0.28 11.50
CA VAL A 156 -1.09 -1.23 12.06
C VAL A 156 -1.17 -2.50 11.21
N ILE A 157 -1.24 -2.39 9.88
CA ILE A 157 -1.23 -3.55 8.96
C ILE A 157 0.05 -4.37 9.15
N VAL A 158 1.20 -3.70 9.24
CA VAL A 158 2.49 -4.37 9.48
C VAL A 158 2.51 -5.06 10.84
N ALA A 159 2.01 -4.41 11.90
CA ALA A 159 1.95 -4.98 13.23
C ALA A 159 1.02 -6.22 13.29
N ILE A 160 -0.17 -6.14 12.67
CA ILE A 160 -1.11 -7.26 12.59
C ILE A 160 -0.48 -8.42 11.80
N ARG A 161 0.15 -8.11 10.66
CA ARG A 161 0.85 -9.12 9.84
C ARG A 161 1.97 -9.79 10.63
N TYR A 162 2.79 -9.01 11.32
CA TYR A 162 3.88 -9.53 12.15
C TYR A 162 3.37 -10.44 13.26
N TYR A 163 2.31 -10.04 13.98
CA TYR A 163 1.71 -10.87 15.02
C TYR A 163 1.14 -12.17 14.45
N THR A 164 0.44 -12.10 13.32
CA THR A 164 -0.15 -13.26 12.64
C THR A 164 0.93 -14.22 12.16
N ASP A 165 1.99 -13.72 11.52
CA ASP A 165 3.11 -14.52 11.02
C ASP A 165 3.86 -15.19 12.18
N THR A 166 4.06 -14.49 13.31
CA THR A 166 4.70 -15.04 14.51
C THR A 166 3.87 -16.19 15.11
N GLN A 167 2.55 -16.02 15.23
CA GLN A 167 1.66 -17.07 15.72
C GLN A 167 1.64 -18.30 14.80
N LEU A 168 1.67 -18.07 13.48
CA LEU A 168 1.74 -19.13 12.48
C LEU A 168 3.07 -19.90 12.56
N LEU A 169 4.19 -19.20 12.77
CA LEU A 169 5.50 -19.82 12.94
C LEU A 169 5.58 -20.63 14.24
N ASN A 170 5.02 -20.11 15.34
CA ASN A 170 4.99 -20.80 16.62
C ASN A 170 4.18 -22.11 16.55
N THR A 171 3.00 -22.07 15.93
CA THR A 171 2.17 -23.28 15.73
C THR A 171 2.83 -24.31 14.80
N LYS A 172 3.47 -23.87 13.70
CA LYS A 172 4.24 -24.76 12.83
C LYS A 172 5.45 -25.38 13.55
N GLY A 173 6.16 -24.61 14.37
CA GLY A 173 7.29 -25.08 15.18
C GLY A 173 6.87 -26.15 16.20
N ILE A 174 5.79 -25.90 16.94
CA ILE A 174 5.22 -26.88 17.90
C ILE A 174 4.84 -28.17 17.17
N ARG A 175 4.16 -28.07 16.02
CA ARG A 175 3.76 -29.25 15.24
C ARG A 175 4.97 -30.04 14.76
N TYR A 176 5.98 -29.36 14.23
CA TYR A 176 7.22 -30.00 13.80
C TYR A 176 7.93 -30.72 14.96
N ALA A 177 7.99 -30.10 16.14
CA ALA A 177 8.60 -30.70 17.33
C ALA A 177 7.82 -31.94 17.83
N ILE A 178 6.50 -31.93 17.78
CA ILE A 178 5.67 -33.11 18.11
C ILE A 178 5.92 -34.24 17.11
N GLU A 179 5.89 -33.93 15.80
CA GLU A 179 6.15 -34.92 14.75
C GLU A 179 7.57 -35.51 14.85
N TRP A 180 8.56 -34.70 15.22
CA TRP A 180 9.93 -35.16 15.44
C TRP A 180 10.02 -36.09 16.66
N ASN A 181 9.45 -35.70 17.81
CA ASN A 181 9.46 -36.54 19.01
C ASN A 181 8.72 -37.87 18.81
N LEU A 182 7.61 -37.88 18.07
CA LEU A 182 6.89 -39.11 17.73
C LEU A 182 7.73 -40.03 16.86
N ARG A 183 8.43 -39.49 15.86
CA ARG A 183 9.39 -40.28 15.05
C ARG A 183 10.55 -40.80 15.88
N GLU A 184 11.07 -40.01 16.81
CA GLU A 184 12.19 -40.44 17.66
C GLU A 184 11.76 -41.49 18.69
N ALA A 185 10.55 -41.37 19.25
CA ALA A 185 9.99 -42.33 20.19
C ALA A 185 9.71 -43.71 19.58
N GLN A 186 9.54 -43.80 18.26
CA GLN A 186 9.40 -45.07 17.54
C GLN A 186 10.73 -45.78 17.28
N LYS A 187 11.87 -45.11 17.53
CA LYS A 187 13.19 -45.73 17.40
C LYS A 187 13.50 -46.54 18.65
N ALA A 188 13.74 -47.83 18.47
CA ALA A 188 14.30 -48.68 19.52
C ALA A 188 15.84 -48.54 19.51
N TYR A 189 16.42 -48.04 20.60
CA TYR A 189 17.86 -48.07 20.81
C TYR A 189 18.22 -49.39 21.47
N PHE A 190 18.95 -50.25 20.76
CA PHE A 190 19.47 -51.49 21.31
C PHE A 190 20.83 -51.20 21.98
N GLN A 191 20.96 -51.53 23.26
CA GLN A 191 22.28 -51.67 23.89
C GLN A 191 22.90 -52.98 23.38
N LEU A 192 23.71 -52.89 22.33
CA LEU A 192 24.58 -53.99 21.92
C LEU A 192 25.72 -54.14 22.96
N PRO A 193 26.29 -55.35 23.16
CA PRO A 193 27.49 -55.51 23.97
C PRO A 193 28.63 -54.74 23.28
N CYS A 194 28.97 -53.58 23.82
CA CYS A 194 29.95 -52.66 23.26
C CYS A 194 31.37 -53.15 23.57
N GLY A 195 32.18 -53.37 22.54
CA GLY A 195 33.63 -53.45 22.68
C GLY A 195 34.25 -52.03 22.65
N PRO A 196 35.41 -51.80 23.28
CA PRO A 196 36.15 -50.55 23.11
C PRO A 196 36.57 -50.38 21.64
N ASP A 197 36.28 -49.22 21.03
CA ASP A 197 36.72 -48.87 19.67
C ASP A 197 38.19 -48.45 19.70
N THR A 198 39.08 -49.44 19.54
CA THR A 198 40.53 -49.22 19.51
C THR A 198 41.01 -48.56 18.22
N ASP A 199 40.25 -48.65 17.13
CA ASP A 199 40.67 -48.18 15.81
C ASP A 199 40.56 -46.65 15.74
N THR A 200 39.45 -46.08 16.21
CA THR A 200 39.29 -44.61 16.26
C THR A 200 40.30 -43.97 17.21
N HIS A 201 40.62 -44.64 18.32
CA HIS A 201 41.65 -44.21 19.27
C HIS A 201 43.06 -44.17 18.66
N LEU A 202 43.35 -45.08 17.72
CA LEU A 202 44.63 -45.15 17.02
C LEU A 202 44.85 -44.00 16.04
N TYR A 203 43.77 -43.44 15.49
CA TYR A 203 43.82 -42.43 14.43
C TYR A 203 43.55 -41.00 14.90
N THR A 204 42.81 -40.81 16.00
CA THR A 204 42.33 -39.48 16.38
C THR A 204 42.91 -38.95 17.68
N GLU A 205 43.51 -39.79 18.55
CA GLU A 205 44.03 -39.43 19.88
C GLU A 205 43.05 -38.69 20.81
N TYR A 206 41.79 -38.52 20.41
CA TYR A 206 40.74 -37.84 21.18
C TYR A 206 40.04 -38.83 22.11
N THR A 207 40.06 -38.54 23.40
CA THR A 207 39.50 -39.39 24.48
C THR A 207 38.04 -39.04 24.85
N ASP A 208 37.52 -37.91 24.35
CA ASP A 208 36.33 -37.25 24.92
C ASP A 208 35.10 -37.22 23.99
N GLU A 209 35.07 -37.94 22.85
CA GLU A 209 33.84 -37.99 22.05
C GLU A 209 32.75 -38.85 22.72
N HIS A 210 31.53 -38.30 22.80
CA HIS A 210 30.37 -39.03 23.31
C HIS A 210 30.09 -40.28 22.47
N GLN A 211 30.00 -41.43 23.15
CA GLN A 211 29.83 -42.79 22.59
C GLN A 211 28.47 -43.05 21.90
N LEU A 212 28.05 -42.19 20.97
CA LEU A 212 26.94 -42.50 20.06
C LEU A 212 27.35 -43.51 18.98
N ARG A 213 28.64 -43.85 18.89
CA ARG A 213 29.20 -44.84 17.97
C ARG A 213 29.84 -45.96 18.79
N CYS A 214 29.13 -47.08 18.95
CA CYS A 214 29.71 -48.32 19.44
C CYS A 214 29.88 -49.29 18.27
N VAL A 215 31.04 -49.94 18.17
CA VAL A 215 31.27 -51.04 17.21
C VAL A 215 30.69 -52.30 17.84
N ALA A 216 29.64 -52.85 17.23
CA ALA A 216 29.07 -54.10 17.71
C ALA A 216 29.99 -55.27 17.34
N VAL A 217 30.22 -56.16 18.30
CA VAL A 217 31.12 -57.31 18.16
C VAL A 217 30.38 -58.45 17.45
N GLY A 218 30.66 -58.61 16.16
CA GLY A 218 30.10 -59.66 15.31
C GLY A 218 30.03 -59.20 13.85
N ASP A 219 30.36 -60.10 12.91
CA ASP A 219 30.45 -59.77 11.49
C ASP A 219 29.11 -59.25 10.95
N VAL A 220 29.13 -58.00 10.48
CA VAL A 220 28.03 -57.25 9.84
C VAL A 220 27.03 -56.63 10.82
N VAL A 221 27.27 -55.37 11.14
CA VAL A 221 26.31 -54.52 11.86
C VAL A 221 25.89 -53.39 10.92
N ASP A 222 24.89 -53.68 10.11
CA ASP A 222 24.09 -52.63 9.47
C ASP A 222 23.23 -51.97 10.57
N LEU A 223 23.38 -50.66 10.72
CA LEU A 223 22.61 -49.83 11.64
C LEU A 223 21.13 -49.78 11.17
N TYR A 224 20.33 -50.76 11.56
CA TYR A 224 18.90 -50.74 11.27
C TYR A 224 18.15 -49.95 12.33
N ILE A 225 17.70 -48.75 11.95
CA ILE A 225 16.60 -48.09 12.65
C ILE A 225 15.33 -48.90 12.32
N VAL A 226 14.95 -49.81 13.21
CA VAL A 226 13.70 -50.56 13.07
C VAL A 226 12.58 -49.73 13.69
N ASN A 227 11.63 -49.30 12.87
CA ASN A 227 10.39 -48.68 13.33
C ASN A 227 9.56 -49.73 14.08
N LYS A 228 9.07 -49.39 15.27
CA LYS A 228 8.12 -50.24 16.00
C LYS A 228 6.75 -50.15 15.31
N GLU A 229 6.28 -51.28 14.76
CA GLU A 229 4.92 -51.44 14.22
C GLU A 229 3.85 -51.27 15.30
#